data_AF-B3SEC2-F1
#
_entry.id   AF-B3SEC2-F1
#
_cell.length_a   1.000
_cell.length_b   1.000
_cell.length_c   1.000
_cell.angle_alpha   90.00
_cell.angle_beta   90.00
_cell.angle_gamma   90.00
#
_symmetry.space_group_name_H-M   'P 1'
#
loop_
_entity.id
_entity.type
_entity.pdbx_description
1 polymer ?
#
loop_
_entity_poly.entity_id
_entity_poly.type
_entity_poly.pdbx_seq_one_letter_code
_entity_poly.pdbx_strand_id
1 'polypeptide(L)'
;MVLSKYITDIIDKEYPQILSDVPLVDIVFDLRSIGLISDDEVDKLKDGCQSNKERIFHFIKILKSRSDDNYFQFCCILKDSQVTHIQDLGRKLEIEANASRNERDNLTSRNQATSSRTKASKSNI
;
A
#
# COMPACT_ATOMS: atom_id res chain seq x y z
N MET A 1 -11.50 -4.58 6.05
CA MET A 1 -10.61 -5.26 5.08
C MET A 1 -9.18 -5.14 5.59
N VAL A 2 -8.35 -6.15 5.35
CA VAL A 2 -6.92 -6.16 5.75
C VAL A 2 -6.07 -5.93 4.52
N LEU A 3 -4.89 -5.33 4.70
CA LEU A 3 -3.95 -5.04 3.63
C LEU A 3 -3.61 -6.32 2.88
N SER A 4 -3.70 -6.23 1.57
CA SER A 4 -3.39 -7.33 0.69
C SER A 4 -1.90 -7.68 0.73
N LYS A 5 -1.61 -8.96 0.47
CA LYS A 5 -0.24 -9.48 0.51
C LYS A 5 0.70 -8.73 -0.45
N TYR A 6 0.24 -8.42 -1.66
CA TYR A 6 1.09 -7.74 -2.65
C TYR A 6 1.47 -6.32 -2.22
N ILE A 7 0.54 -5.57 -1.62
CA ILE A 7 0.88 -4.24 -1.09
C ILE A 7 1.84 -4.39 0.09
N THR A 8 1.66 -5.41 0.93
CA THR A 8 2.62 -5.73 2.00
C THR A 8 4.02 -5.98 1.43
N ASP A 9 4.12 -6.77 0.34
CA ASP A 9 5.39 -7.07 -0.33
C ASP A 9 6.03 -5.80 -0.94
N ILE A 10 5.23 -4.89 -1.51
CA ILE A 10 5.71 -3.59 -2.01
C ILE A 10 6.23 -2.71 -0.87
N ILE A 11 5.49 -2.62 0.23
CA ILE A 11 5.92 -1.88 1.43
C ILE A 11 7.25 -2.42 1.94
N ASP A 12 7.42 -3.75 1.98
CA ASP A 12 8.67 -4.38 2.46
C ASP A 12 9.84 -4.12 1.50
N LYS A 13 9.61 -4.21 0.20
CA LYS A 13 10.60 -3.91 -0.84
C LYS A 13 11.07 -2.45 -0.77
N GLU A 14 10.14 -1.53 -0.62
CA GLU A 14 10.38 -0.08 -0.67
C GLU A 14 10.64 0.53 0.72
N TYR A 15 10.62 -0.28 1.78
CA TYR A 15 10.86 0.13 3.16
C TYR A 15 12.13 0.98 3.34
N PRO A 16 13.30 0.64 2.74
CA PRO A 16 14.50 1.46 2.89
C PRO A 16 14.32 2.89 2.37
N GLN A 17 13.56 3.05 1.28
CA GLN A 17 13.33 4.36 0.68
C GLN A 17 12.29 5.15 1.48
N ILE A 18 11.22 4.49 1.95
CA ILE A 18 10.25 5.09 2.87
C ILE A 18 10.94 5.59 4.16
N LEU A 19 11.86 4.78 4.71
CA LEU A 19 12.62 5.10 5.92
C LEU A 19 13.52 6.33 5.76
N SER A 20 14.10 6.51 4.57
CA SER A 20 15.01 7.61 4.24
C SER A 20 14.25 8.89 3.93
N ASP A 21 13.23 8.79 3.09
CA ASP A 21 12.70 9.94 2.36
C ASP A 21 11.43 10.52 3.01
N VAL A 22 10.71 9.76 3.84
CA VAL A 22 9.43 10.21 4.41
C VAL A 22 9.66 10.88 5.77
N PRO A 23 9.42 12.21 5.90
CA PRO A 23 9.45 12.90 7.18
C PRO A 23 8.11 12.70 7.88
N LEU A 24 7.96 11.60 8.62
CA LEU A 24 6.64 11.20 9.13
C LEU A 24 6.02 12.26 10.06
N VAL A 25 6.85 12.99 10.81
CA VAL A 25 6.39 14.07 11.72
C VAL A 25 5.64 15.17 10.96
N ASP A 26 6.07 15.48 9.74
CA ASP A 26 5.52 16.58 8.98
C ASP A 26 4.15 16.24 8.39
N ILE A 27 3.91 14.95 8.11
CA ILE A 27 2.67 14.46 7.48
C ILE A 27 1.72 13.76 8.47
N VAL A 28 2.07 13.67 9.76
CA VAL A 28 1.28 12.91 10.75
C VAL A 28 -0.14 13.44 10.91
N PHE A 29 -0.33 14.76 10.81
CA PHE A 29 -1.65 15.37 10.89
C PHE A 29 -2.47 15.16 9.62
N ASP A 30 -1.82 15.09 8.46
CA ASP A 30 -2.47 14.76 7.19
C ASP A 30 -2.99 13.32 7.24
N LEU A 31 -2.15 12.38 7.71
CA LEU A 31 -2.52 10.97 7.94
C LEU A 31 -3.70 10.83 8.90
N ARG A 32 -3.76 11.65 9.95
CA ARG A 32 -4.91 11.70 10.88
C ARG A 32 -6.16 12.24 10.19
N SER A 33 -6.03 13.31 9.41
CA SER A 33 -7.17 14.00 8.78
C SER A 33 -7.93 13.10 7.81
N ILE A 34 -7.24 12.17 7.14
CA ILE A 34 -7.85 11.17 6.25
C ILE A 34 -8.33 9.91 7.00
N GLY A 35 -8.15 9.86 8.33
CA GLY A 35 -8.55 8.74 9.18
C GLY A 35 -7.67 7.49 9.04
N LEU A 36 -6.46 7.61 8.50
CA LEU A 36 -5.53 6.48 8.37
C LEU A 36 -4.95 6.08 9.73
N ILE A 37 -4.65 7.08 10.55
CA ILE A 37 -4.24 6.93 11.95
C ILE A 37 -5.21 7.64 12.90
N SER A 38 -5.35 7.09 14.10
CA SER A 38 -6.14 7.64 15.20
C SER A 38 -5.36 8.65 16.04
N ASP A 39 -6.06 9.40 16.89
CA ASP A 39 -5.47 10.37 17.82
C ASP A 39 -4.41 9.71 18.73
N ASP A 40 -4.73 8.55 19.30
CA ASP A 40 -3.79 7.77 20.13
C ASP A 40 -2.55 7.31 19.34
N GLU A 41 -2.69 7.02 18.04
CA GLU A 41 -1.57 6.64 17.17
C GLU A 41 -0.73 7.86 16.78
N VAL A 42 -1.34 9.04 16.62
CA VAL A 42 -0.62 10.30 16.43
C VAL A 42 0.27 10.59 17.62
N ASP A 43 -0.25 10.51 18.84
CA ASP A 43 0.52 10.77 20.06
C ASP A 43 1.71 9.81 20.18
N LYS A 44 1.51 8.52 19.88
CA LYS A 44 2.59 7.52 19.86
C LYS A 44 3.65 7.81 18.80
N LEU A 45 3.24 8.20 17.60
CA LEU A 45 4.17 8.49 16.50
C LEU A 45 4.89 9.82 16.71
N LYS A 46 4.25 10.82 17.30
CA LYS A 46 4.83 12.15 17.51
C LYS A 46 5.75 12.18 18.72
N ASP A 47 5.24 11.77 19.88
CA ASP A 47 5.89 11.94 21.17
C ASP A 47 6.50 10.64 21.71
N GLY A 48 5.96 9.49 21.30
CA GLY A 48 6.43 8.17 21.74
C GLY A 48 7.71 7.66 21.06
N CYS A 49 8.16 8.30 19.98
CA CYS A 49 9.32 7.86 19.19
C CYS A 49 10.47 8.86 19.27
N GLN A 50 11.70 8.39 19.39
CA GLN A 50 12.89 9.25 19.52
C GLN A 50 13.49 9.64 18.16
N SER A 51 13.27 8.85 17.11
CA SER A 51 13.84 9.09 15.77
C SER A 51 12.82 8.91 14.66
N ASN A 52 13.04 9.52 13.48
CA ASN A 52 12.16 9.28 12.33
C ASN A 52 12.16 7.79 11.92
N LYS A 53 13.28 7.09 12.09
CA LYS A 53 13.38 5.66 11.78
C LYS A 53 12.43 4.81 12.62
N GLU A 54 12.39 5.08 13.92
CA GLU A 54 11.47 4.42 14.85
C GLU A 54 10.01 4.76 14.52
N ARG A 55 9.73 6.03 14.20
CA ARG A 55 8.40 6.48 13.75
C ARG A 55 7.92 5.72 12.52
N ILE A 56 8.75 5.65 11.48
CA ILE A 56 8.42 4.92 10.25
C ILE A 56 8.18 3.43 10.54
N PHE A 57 9.01 2.80 11.37
CA PHE A 57 8.80 1.41 11.76
C PHE A 57 7.42 1.17 12.40
N HIS A 58 7.01 2.04 13.34
CA HIS A 58 5.68 1.96 13.96
C HIS A 58 4.56 2.27 12.97
N PHE A 59 4.75 3.28 12.12
CA PHE A 59 3.78 3.64 11.08
C PHE A 59 3.54 2.51 10.10
N ILE A 60 4.59 1.82 9.64
CA ILE A 60 4.44 0.69 8.72
C ILE A 60 3.65 -0.46 9.36
N LYS A 61 3.82 -0.71 10.67
CA LYS A 61 2.97 -1.68 11.38
C LYS A 61 1.50 -1.26 11.37
N ILE A 62 1.22 0.02 11.59
CA ILE A 62 -0.15 0.55 11.52
C ILE A 62 -0.68 0.38 10.09
N LEU A 63 0.05 0.83 9.08
CA LEU A 63 -0.34 0.77 7.67
C LEU A 63 -0.66 -0.67 7.22
N LYS A 64 0.16 -1.65 7.63
CA LYS A 64 -0.07 -3.08 7.35
C LYS A 64 -1.32 -3.66 8.02
N SER A 65 -1.85 -3.02 9.05
CA SER A 65 -3.10 -3.41 9.70
C SER A 65 -4.34 -2.77 9.07
N ARG A 66 -4.16 -1.85 8.11
CA ARG A 66 -5.23 -1.10 7.44
C ARG A 66 -5.60 -1.74 6.10
N SER A 67 -6.50 -1.10 5.35
CA SER A 67 -6.94 -1.57 4.04
C SER A 67 -6.04 -1.09 2.90
N ASP A 68 -6.20 -1.69 1.72
CA ASP A 68 -5.54 -1.23 0.49
C ASP A 68 -5.88 0.24 0.18
N ASP A 69 -7.11 0.68 0.44
CA ASP A 69 -7.53 2.06 0.23
C ASP A 69 -6.71 3.03 1.09
N ASN A 70 -6.39 2.65 2.34
CA ASN A 70 -5.54 3.46 3.20
C ASN A 70 -4.10 3.55 2.66
N TYR A 71 -3.59 2.47 2.05
CA TYR A 71 -2.30 2.53 1.37
C TYR A 71 -2.31 3.50 0.19
N PHE A 72 -3.36 3.50 -0.63
CA PHE A 72 -3.48 4.47 -1.73
C PHE A 72 -3.64 5.91 -1.23
N GLN A 73 -4.37 6.14 -0.14
CA GLN A 73 -4.44 7.45 0.48
C GLN A 73 -3.08 7.93 1.01
N PHE A 74 -2.27 7.04 1.60
CA PHE A 74 -0.89 7.36 1.97
C PHE A 74 -0.06 7.76 0.74
N CYS A 75 -0.19 7.04 -0.38
CA CYS A 75 0.49 7.42 -1.62
C CYS A 75 0.05 8.83 -2.10
N CYS A 76 -1.23 9.18 -1.97
CA CYS A 76 -1.72 10.52 -2.28
C CYS A 76 -1.06 11.61 -1.42
N ILE A 77 -0.95 11.41 -0.11
CA ILE A 77 -0.26 12.35 0.79
C ILE A 77 1.19 12.57 0.33
N LEU A 78 1.91 11.50 -0.04
CA LEU A 78 3.28 11.64 -0.53
C LEU A 78 3.35 12.42 -1.86
N LYS A 79 2.41 12.17 -2.78
CA LYS A 79 2.32 12.87 -4.07
C LYS A 79 2.04 14.37 -3.93
N ASP A 80 1.31 14.76 -2.89
CA ASP A 80 0.96 16.16 -2.62
C ASP A 80 2.09 16.93 -1.91
N SER A 81 3.20 16.27 -1.57
CA SER A 81 4.39 16.91 -1.02
C SER A 81 4.99 17.93 -1.99
N GLN A 82 5.46 19.05 -1.44
CA GLN A 82 6.23 20.06 -2.18
C GLN A 82 7.67 19.60 -2.49
N VAL A 83 8.11 18.49 -1.89
CA VAL A 83 9.46 17.95 -2.05
C VAL A 83 9.45 16.89 -3.14
N THR A 84 10.18 17.14 -4.23
CA THR A 84 10.14 16.31 -5.45
C THR A 84 10.44 14.83 -5.20
N HIS A 85 11.46 14.50 -4.41
CA HIS A 85 11.81 13.09 -4.17
C HIS A 85 10.72 12.34 -3.38
N ILE A 86 9.98 13.04 -2.50
CA ILE A 86 8.84 12.46 -1.77
C ILE A 86 7.66 12.24 -2.73
N GLN A 87 7.39 13.23 -3.61
CA GLN A 87 6.37 13.10 -4.63
C GLN A 87 6.65 11.92 -5.58
N ASP A 88 7.90 11.77 -6.01
CA ASP A 88 8.32 10.67 -6.89
C ASP A 88 8.18 9.31 -6.18
N LEU A 89 8.51 9.23 -4.89
CA LEU A 89 8.27 8.04 -4.08
C LEU A 89 6.77 7.70 -4.03
N GLY A 90 5.89 8.69 -3.80
CA GLY A 90 4.45 8.49 -3.81
C GLY A 90 3.93 7.92 -5.14
N ARG A 91 4.42 8.44 -6.28
CA ARG A 91 4.08 7.94 -7.62
C ARG A 91 4.59 6.52 -7.83
N LYS A 92 5.84 6.24 -7.43
CA LYS A 92 6.45 4.91 -7.56
C LYS A 92 5.63 3.85 -6.83
N LEU A 93 5.30 4.11 -5.56
CA LEU A 93 4.52 3.20 -4.70
C LEU A 93 3.13 2.89 -5.27
N GLU A 94 2.45 3.90 -5.83
CA GLU A 94 1.15 3.73 -6.47
C GLU A 94 1.23 2.93 -7.78
N ILE A 95 2.22 3.24 -8.63
CA ILE A 95 2.43 2.54 -9.91
C ILE A 95 2.72 1.05 -9.67
N GLU A 96 3.61 0.72 -8.74
CA GLU A 96 3.93 -0.68 -8.42
C GLU A 96 2.69 -1.44 -7.92
N ALA A 97 1.89 -0.82 -7.05
CA ALA A 97 0.67 -1.43 -6.54
C ALA A 97 -0.37 -1.68 -7.65
N ASN A 98 -0.54 -0.74 -8.58
CA ASN A 98 -1.46 -0.88 -9.70
C ASN A 98 -0.99 -1.90 -10.73
N ALA A 99 0.32 -1.99 -10.99
CA ALA A 99 0.88 -3.00 -11.88
C ALA A 99 0.63 -4.43 -11.35
N SER A 100 0.90 -4.66 -10.05
CA SER A 100 0.65 -5.97 -9.41
C SER A 100 -0.83 -6.35 -9.34
N ARG A 101 -1.74 -5.36 -9.33
CA ARG A 101 -3.19 -5.60 -9.40
C ARG A 101 -3.60 -6.09 -10.80
N ASN A 102 -3.14 -5.41 -11.85
CA ASN A 102 -3.46 -5.73 -13.25
C ASN A 102 -2.92 -7.10 -13.70
N GLU A 103 -1.75 -7.51 -13.21
CA GLU A 103 -1.19 -8.84 -13.48
C GLU A 103 -2.10 -9.97 -12.95
N ARG A 104 -2.74 -9.76 -11.80
CA ARG A 104 -3.67 -10.75 -11.23
C ARG A 104 -5.03 -10.78 -11.94
N ASP A 105 -5.54 -9.64 -12.38
CA ASP A 105 -6.78 -9.59 -13.16
C ASP A 105 -6.62 -10.33 -14.51
N ASN A 106 -5.43 -10.23 -15.11
CA ASN A 106 -5.08 -10.99 -16.32
C ASN A 106 -4.92 -12.50 -16.08
N LEU A 107 -4.31 -12.91 -14.95
CA LEU A 107 -4.18 -14.34 -14.59
C LEU A 107 -5.54 -14.98 -14.29
N THR A 108 -6.44 -14.23 -13.65
CA THR A 108 -7.79 -14.73 -13.31
C THR A 108 -8.67 -14.86 -14.56
N SER A 109 -8.56 -13.93 -15.51
CA SER A 109 -9.25 -14.00 -16.81
C SER A 109 -8.78 -15.16 -17.68
N ARG A 110 -7.48 -15.50 -17.63
CA ARG A 110 -6.90 -16.63 -18.39
C ARG A 110 -7.34 -18.00 -17.88
N ASN A 111 -7.61 -18.13 -16.57
CA ASN A 111 -8.07 -19.37 -15.96
C ASN A 111 -9.59 -19.62 -16.12
N GLN A 112 -10.38 -18.60 -16.46
CA GLN A 112 -11.80 -18.77 -16.81
C GLN A 112 -11.99 -19.22 -18.26
N ALA A 113 -11.07 -18.87 -19.17
CA ALA A 113 -11.12 -19.31 -20.57
C ALA A 113 -10.78 -20.80 -20.79
N THR A 114 -10.15 -21.46 -19.80
CA THR A 114 -9.80 -22.89 -19.89
C THR A 114 -10.82 -23.83 -19.25
N SER A 115 -11.71 -23.32 -18.37
CA SER A 115 -12.77 -24.14 -17.75
C SER A 115 -14.05 -24.25 -18.60
N SER A 116 -14.21 -23.45 -19.65
CA SER A 116 -15.38 -23.47 -20.54
C SER A 116 -15.25 -24.45 -21.72
N ARG A 117 -14.14 -25.21 -21.85
CA ARG A 117 -13.92 -26.15 -22.98
C ARG A 117 -14.18 -27.63 -22.69
N THR A 118 -14.62 -28.00 -21.48
CA THR A 118 -14.80 -29.41 -21.08
C THR A 118 -16.26 -29.78 -20.74
N LYS A 119 -17.21 -29.39 -21.59
CA LYS A 119 -18.56 -29.99 -21.61
C LYS A 119 -19.10 -30.09 -23.04
N ALA A 120 -18.43 -30.82 -23.91
CA ALA A 120 -19.05 -31.31 -25.14
C ALA A 120 -18.28 -32.52 -25.66
N SER A 121 -18.74 -33.72 -25.30
CA SER A 121 -18.79 -34.92 -26.16
C SER A 121 -19.18 -36.13 -25.32
N LYS A 122 -20.48 -36.27 -25.05
CA LYS A 122 -21.10 -37.59 -24.92
C LYS A 122 -22.02 -37.74 -26.14
N SER A 123 -21.55 -38.51 -27.11
CA SER A 123 -22.34 -39.21 -28.13
C SER A 123 -21.67 -40.59 -28.24
N ASN A 124 -22.30 -41.69 -27.79
CA ASN A 124 -23.26 -42.52 -28.53
C ASN A 124 -22.70 -42.84 -29.94
N ILE A 125 -22.44 -44.09 -30.35
CA ILE A 125 -23.13 -45.39 -30.23
C ILE A 125 -22.09 -46.51 -30.27
#